data_AF-A0A813CLN4-F1
#
_entry.id   AF-A0A813CLN4-F1
#
_cell.length_a   1.000
_cell.length_b   1.000
_cell.length_c   1.000
_cell.angle_alpha   90.00
_cell.angle_beta   90.00
_cell.angle_gamma   90.00
#
_symmetry.space_group_name_H-M   'P 1'
#
loop_
_entity.id
_entity.type
_entity.pdbx_description
1 polymer ?
#
loop_
_entity_poly.entity_id
_entity_poly.type
_entity_poly.pdbx_seq_one_letter_code
_entity_poly.pdbx_strand_id
1 'polypeptide(L)'
;TPSDAAAVTEGGRLSLGGLQTTDEDFYKACVDGATWRIVSQAVPQRFPDFCHLAQSAANATGHVAREESELQLCRKIHSEVAGQMRAGKSNVTYQDIKDVVLRSKPRSAGTVPALFVFTLRYSGGQSAHLLHETEKFVRAHGFNSRLLGPDTYEALNTELKSRDPGAQIRHMLLHFAYGVDDPRALSPSDVKKALSTSMANKREEATKLLEECKALCSAHSVPAALALKAVGFLQVNMVGVLLDKKKFKKHASLQKAAEHCITEIQEGVQIHFPNPFASTTSASSSLKSSPK
;
A
#
# COMPACT_ATOMS: atom_id res chain seq x y z
N THR A 1 -1.25 -16.88 16.28
CA THR A 1 0.12 -17.15 15.85
C THR A 1 1.06 -16.80 16.97
N PRO A 2 2.12 -17.58 17.24
CA PRO A 2 3.20 -17.14 18.13
C PRO A 2 3.66 -15.76 17.67
N SER A 3 3.88 -14.83 18.60
CA SER A 3 4.40 -13.51 18.27
C SER A 3 5.89 -13.64 17.94
N ASP A 4 6.35 -13.11 16.79
CA ASP A 4 7.76 -13.12 16.36
C ASP A 4 8.60 -12.04 17.07
N ALA A 5 8.07 -11.45 18.15
CA ALA A 5 8.76 -10.43 18.94
C ALA A 5 9.84 -11.08 19.82
N ALA A 6 10.99 -11.37 19.22
CA ALA A 6 12.16 -12.01 19.85
C ALA A 6 12.63 -11.35 21.16
N ALA A 7 12.23 -10.10 21.43
CA ALA A 7 12.53 -9.40 22.67
C ALA A 7 11.76 -9.92 23.89
N VAL A 8 10.57 -10.52 23.71
CA VAL A 8 9.68 -10.94 24.80
C VAL A 8 9.22 -12.40 24.70
N THR A 9 9.69 -13.13 23.67
CA THR A 9 9.32 -14.52 23.45
C THR A 9 10.55 -15.42 23.35
N GLU A 10 10.50 -16.57 24.02
CA GLU A 10 11.51 -17.63 23.97
C GLU A 10 10.83 -18.94 23.56
N GLY A 11 11.34 -19.59 22.51
CA GLY A 11 10.72 -20.83 21.97
C GLY A 11 9.28 -20.65 21.48
N GLY A 12 8.92 -19.45 21.02
CA GLY A 12 7.55 -19.12 20.57
C GLY A 12 6.53 -18.97 21.71
N ARG A 13 6.98 -18.96 22.97
CA ARG A 13 6.17 -18.67 24.15
C ARG A 13 6.63 -17.36 24.77
N LEU A 14 5.72 -16.65 25.45
CA LEU A 14 6.09 -15.48 26.22
C LEU A 14 7.08 -15.85 27.33
N SER A 15 8.19 -15.15 27.40
CA SER A 15 9.20 -15.31 28.46
C SER A 15 8.99 -14.22 29.51
N LEU A 16 8.72 -14.62 30.75
CA LEU A 16 8.55 -13.66 31.86
C LEU A 16 9.85 -12.85 32.11
N GLY A 17 11.02 -13.47 31.95
CA GLY A 17 12.30 -12.76 32.05
C GLY A 17 12.50 -11.74 30.92
N GLY A 18 12.06 -12.07 29.69
CA GLY A 18 12.06 -11.14 28.57
C GLY A 18 11.11 -9.96 28.78
N LEU A 19 9.92 -10.23 29.32
CA LEU A 19 8.95 -9.21 29.69
C LEU A 19 9.47 -8.29 30.79
N GLN A 20 10.06 -8.82 31.86
CA GLN A 20 10.57 -8.00 32.96
C GLN A 20 11.57 -6.93 32.50
N THR A 21 12.33 -7.24 31.46
CA THR A 21 13.38 -6.37 30.92
C THR A 21 12.86 -5.39 29.86
N THR A 22 11.81 -5.76 29.12
CA THR A 22 11.34 -5.03 27.92
C THR A 22 10.01 -4.30 28.15
N ASP A 23 9.16 -4.84 29.01
CA ASP A 23 7.81 -4.35 29.31
C ASP A 23 7.45 -4.72 30.77
N GLU A 24 7.99 -3.93 31.70
CA GLU A 24 7.83 -4.14 33.14
C GLU A 24 6.35 -4.11 33.58
N ASP A 25 5.52 -3.30 32.91
CA ASP A 25 4.09 -3.19 33.22
C ASP A 25 3.34 -4.47 32.83
N PHE A 26 3.65 -5.06 31.68
CA PHE A 26 3.08 -6.34 31.27
C PHE A 26 3.62 -7.49 32.15
N TYR A 27 4.90 -7.45 32.54
CA TYR A 27 5.43 -8.39 33.53
C TYR A 27 4.63 -8.35 34.85
N LYS A 28 4.43 -7.15 35.42
CA LYS A 28 3.62 -6.96 36.64
C LYS A 28 2.20 -7.45 36.46
N ALA A 29 1.55 -7.15 35.34
CA ALA A 29 0.20 -7.64 35.06
C ALA A 29 0.12 -9.18 34.98
N CYS A 30 1.17 -9.85 34.50
CA CYS A 30 1.24 -11.31 34.46
C CYS A 30 1.47 -11.94 35.84
N VAL A 31 2.26 -11.30 36.71
CA VAL A 31 2.64 -11.83 38.02
C VAL A 31 1.64 -11.45 39.11
N ASP A 32 1.26 -10.17 39.16
CA ASP A 32 0.43 -9.59 40.21
C ASP A 32 -1.06 -9.52 39.82
N GLY A 33 -1.36 -9.81 38.54
CA GLY A 33 -2.68 -9.63 37.96
C GLY A 33 -2.92 -8.21 37.44
N ALA A 34 -3.88 -8.07 36.52
CA ALA A 34 -4.25 -6.77 35.98
C ALA A 34 -5.30 -6.08 36.87
N THR A 35 -5.05 -4.81 37.22
CA THR A 35 -6.05 -3.99 37.90
C THR A 35 -7.04 -3.41 36.89
N TRP A 36 -8.31 -3.74 37.05
CA TRP A 36 -9.39 -3.24 36.19
C TRP A 36 -10.14 -2.10 36.87
N ARG A 37 -10.31 -0.98 36.17
CA ARG A 37 -11.25 0.06 36.58
C ARG A 37 -12.65 -0.30 36.06
N ILE A 38 -13.55 -0.65 36.96
CA ILE A 38 -14.94 -0.96 36.63
C ILE A 38 -15.73 0.35 36.56
N VAL A 39 -16.38 0.60 35.42
CA VAL A 39 -17.34 1.70 35.26
C VAL A 39 -18.75 1.14 35.47
N SER A 40 -19.53 1.78 36.35
CA SER A 40 -20.91 1.39 36.60
C SER A 40 -21.78 1.49 35.34
N GLN A 41 -22.69 0.54 35.16
CA GLN A 41 -23.66 0.50 34.06
C GLN A 41 -24.54 1.77 33.99
N ALA A 42 -24.73 2.48 35.10
CA ALA A 42 -25.46 3.74 35.12
C ALA A 42 -24.84 4.82 34.20
N VAL A 43 -23.53 4.75 33.95
CA VAL A 43 -22.81 5.71 33.10
C VAL A 43 -23.21 5.58 31.63
N PRO A 44 -23.08 4.43 30.95
CA PRO A 44 -23.54 4.29 29.56
C PRO A 44 -25.07 4.41 29.42
N GLN A 45 -25.85 4.12 30.46
CA GLN A 45 -27.30 4.41 30.45
C GLN A 45 -27.59 5.92 30.43
N ARG A 46 -26.82 6.71 31.19
CA ARG A 46 -26.98 8.17 31.23
C ARG A 46 -26.32 8.87 30.05
N PHE A 47 -25.24 8.30 29.51
CA PHE A 47 -24.44 8.83 28.41
C PHE A 47 -24.20 7.72 27.38
N PRO A 48 -25.12 7.53 26.40
CA PRO A 48 -25.03 6.42 25.43
C PRO A 48 -23.71 6.36 24.67
N ASP A 49 -23.10 7.52 24.38
CA ASP A 49 -21.82 7.61 23.66
C ASP A 49 -20.57 7.40 24.54
N PHE A 50 -20.73 7.22 25.85
CA PHE A 50 -19.60 7.10 26.77
C PHE A 50 -18.64 5.96 26.38
N CYS A 51 -19.17 4.80 25.98
CA CYS A 51 -18.34 3.66 25.58
C CYS A 51 -17.51 3.99 24.32
N HIS A 52 -18.12 4.65 23.33
CA HIS A 52 -17.43 5.10 22.13
C HIS A 52 -16.37 6.16 22.44
N LEU A 53 -16.68 7.11 23.32
CA LEU A 53 -15.74 8.13 23.76
C LEU A 53 -14.57 7.53 24.53
N ALA A 54 -14.82 6.64 25.49
CA ALA A 54 -13.80 5.98 26.30
C ALA A 54 -12.88 5.10 25.43
N GLN A 55 -13.46 4.35 24.48
CA GLN A 55 -12.69 3.58 23.51
C GLN A 55 -11.85 4.49 22.62
N SER A 56 -12.43 5.58 22.10
CA SER A 56 -11.70 6.57 21.29
C SER A 56 -10.57 7.22 22.07
N ALA A 57 -10.77 7.51 23.36
CA ALA A 57 -9.76 8.12 24.23
C ALA A 57 -8.64 7.13 24.59
N ALA A 58 -8.97 5.88 24.90
CA ALA A 58 -7.98 4.83 25.17
C ALA A 58 -7.13 4.51 23.93
N ASN A 59 -7.76 4.52 22.75
CA ASN A 59 -7.06 4.41 21.48
C ASN A 59 -6.27 5.67 21.12
N ALA A 60 -6.66 6.85 21.64
CA ALA A 60 -5.96 8.10 21.39
C ALA A 60 -4.51 8.04 21.90
N THR A 61 -4.22 7.39 23.03
CA THR A 61 -2.84 7.27 23.54
C THR A 61 -1.93 6.46 22.59
N GLY A 62 -2.48 5.43 21.94
CA GLY A 62 -1.78 4.66 20.89
C GLY A 62 -1.76 5.36 19.51
N HIS A 63 -2.75 6.20 19.22
CA HIS A 63 -2.82 7.03 18.00
C HIS A 63 -1.96 8.30 18.09
N VAL A 64 -1.73 8.85 19.29
CA VAL A 64 -0.80 9.97 19.52
C VAL A 64 0.63 9.55 19.18
N ALA A 65 0.97 8.26 19.34
CA ALA A 65 2.25 7.70 18.91
C ALA A 65 2.30 7.30 17.41
N ARG A 66 1.16 7.17 16.73
CA ARG A 66 1.08 6.78 15.30
C ARG A 66 0.51 7.92 14.48
N GLU A 67 1.43 8.75 13.95
CA GLU A 67 1.11 9.80 13.00
C GLU A 67 0.26 9.26 11.83
N GLU A 68 -0.82 9.97 11.50
CA GLU A 68 -1.72 9.62 10.39
C GLU A 68 -0.97 9.78 9.05
N SER A 69 -0.90 8.70 8.26
CA SER A 69 -0.19 8.72 6.98
C SER A 69 -1.01 9.37 5.87
N GLU A 70 -0.35 9.84 4.80
CA GLU A 70 -1.04 10.45 3.65
C GLU A 70 -2.04 9.49 2.99
N LEU A 71 -1.77 8.17 2.94
CA LEU A 71 -2.72 7.18 2.44
C LEU A 71 -3.92 6.98 3.37
N GLN A 72 -3.73 7.10 4.69
CA GLN A 72 -4.83 7.09 5.65
C GLN A 72 -5.71 8.33 5.48
N LEU A 73 -5.11 9.49 5.22
CA LEU A 73 -5.84 10.72 4.89
C LEU A 73 -6.64 10.58 3.59
N CYS A 74 -6.07 9.96 2.54
CA CYS A 74 -6.82 9.65 1.31
C CYS A 74 -8.06 8.78 1.61
N ARG A 75 -7.92 7.74 2.45
CA ARG A 75 -9.06 6.89 2.82
C ARG A 75 -10.11 7.67 3.63
N LYS A 76 -9.67 8.54 4.54
CA LYS A 76 -10.56 9.42 5.32
C LYS A 76 -11.33 10.36 4.39
N ILE A 77 -10.65 11.02 3.46
CA ILE A 77 -11.26 11.86 2.42
C ILE A 77 -12.31 11.08 1.63
N HIS A 78 -11.97 9.89 1.13
CA HIS A 78 -12.90 9.06 0.36
C HIS A 78 -14.15 8.71 1.18
N SER A 79 -13.96 8.34 2.46
CA SER A 79 -15.05 7.98 3.36
C SER A 79 -15.99 9.15 3.64
N GLU A 80 -15.45 10.34 3.87
CA GLU A 80 -16.26 11.55 4.09
C GLU A 80 -17.02 11.98 2.84
N VAL A 81 -16.39 11.93 1.67
CA VAL A 81 -17.04 12.24 0.40
C VAL A 81 -18.19 11.27 0.13
N ALA A 82 -17.93 9.95 0.28
CA ALA A 82 -18.96 8.94 0.12
C ALA A 82 -20.10 9.08 1.15
N GLY A 83 -19.79 9.53 2.37
CA GLY A 83 -20.77 9.87 3.40
C GLY A 83 -21.70 11.01 2.95
N GLN A 84 -21.14 12.14 2.50
CA GLN A 84 -21.92 13.29 2.05
C GLN A 84 -22.73 13.00 0.79
N MET A 85 -22.19 12.22 -0.16
CA MET A 85 -22.93 11.82 -1.37
C MET A 85 -24.13 10.93 -1.03
N ARG A 86 -23.97 9.99 -0.09
CA ARG A 86 -25.09 9.18 0.41
C ARG A 86 -26.14 10.01 1.14
N ALA A 87 -25.74 11.12 1.78
CA ALA A 87 -26.66 12.08 2.38
C ALA A 87 -27.36 12.99 1.35
N GLY A 88 -27.20 12.75 0.05
CA GLY A 88 -27.92 13.45 -1.02
C GLY A 88 -27.15 14.63 -1.63
N LYS A 89 -25.90 14.88 -1.21
CA LYS A 89 -25.09 15.96 -1.79
C LYS A 89 -24.50 15.53 -3.13
N SER A 90 -24.88 16.20 -4.21
CA SER A 90 -24.44 15.87 -5.57
C SER A 90 -22.97 16.20 -5.87
N ASN A 91 -22.43 17.23 -5.21
CA ASN A 91 -21.04 17.65 -5.36
C ASN A 91 -20.43 17.95 -3.99
N VAL A 92 -19.34 17.26 -3.67
CA VAL A 92 -18.59 17.44 -2.41
C VAL A 92 -17.27 18.13 -2.74
N THR A 93 -17.06 19.30 -2.15
CA THR A 93 -15.84 20.09 -2.29
C THR A 93 -14.88 19.85 -1.12
N TYR A 94 -13.63 20.29 -1.26
CA TYR A 94 -12.67 20.20 -0.17
C TYR A 94 -13.14 20.96 1.09
N GLN A 95 -13.76 22.14 0.92
CA GLN A 95 -14.26 22.93 2.05
C GLN A 95 -15.30 22.18 2.87
N ASP A 96 -16.08 21.32 2.23
CA ASP A 96 -17.13 20.56 2.89
C ASP A 96 -16.62 19.48 3.86
N ILE A 97 -15.40 19.00 3.63
CA ILE A 97 -14.80 17.92 4.44
C ILE A 97 -13.59 18.41 5.26
N LYS A 98 -13.10 19.62 4.99
CA LYS A 98 -11.84 20.17 5.52
C LYS A 98 -11.75 20.03 7.04
N ASP A 99 -12.75 20.50 7.76
CA ASP A 99 -12.73 20.52 9.24
C ASP A 99 -12.76 19.11 9.85
N VAL A 100 -13.38 18.15 9.15
CA VAL A 100 -13.41 16.75 9.58
C VAL A 100 -12.06 16.08 9.31
N VAL A 101 -11.51 16.28 8.12
CA VAL A 101 -10.21 15.71 7.72
C VAL A 101 -9.08 16.27 8.58
N LEU A 102 -9.05 17.58 8.83
CA LEU A 102 -7.99 18.26 9.58
C LEU A 102 -8.18 18.26 11.10
N ARG A 103 -9.26 17.66 11.62
CA ARG A 103 -9.56 17.64 13.06
C ARG A 103 -8.42 17.08 13.92
N SER A 104 -7.71 16.07 13.41
CA SER A 104 -6.56 15.43 14.04
C SER A 104 -5.27 16.25 13.99
N LYS A 105 -5.27 17.42 13.33
CA LYS A 105 -4.08 18.21 13.00
C LYS A 105 -2.97 17.34 12.40
N PRO A 106 -3.25 16.63 11.30
CA PRO A 106 -2.28 15.70 10.72
C PRO A 106 -1.02 16.45 10.27
N ARG A 107 0.15 15.80 10.40
CA ARG A 107 1.45 16.36 10.00
C ARG A 107 1.49 16.81 8.53
N SER A 108 0.74 16.11 7.67
CA SER A 108 0.60 16.40 6.24
C SER A 108 -0.61 17.30 5.92
N ALA A 109 -1.06 18.14 6.87
CA ALA A 109 -2.17 19.08 6.66
C ALA A 109 -2.01 19.93 5.39
N GLY A 110 -0.79 20.37 5.07
CA GLY A 110 -0.48 21.12 3.84
C GLY A 110 -0.65 20.31 2.54
N THR A 111 -0.53 18.98 2.60
CA THR A 111 -0.71 18.08 1.45
C THR A 111 -2.18 17.79 1.16
N VAL A 112 -3.06 17.92 2.17
CA VAL A 112 -4.47 17.47 2.09
C VAL A 112 -5.24 17.99 0.87
N PRO A 113 -5.11 19.27 0.43
CA PRO A 113 -5.77 19.72 -0.79
C PRO A 113 -5.38 18.91 -2.03
N ALA A 114 -4.10 18.55 -2.17
CA ALA A 114 -3.62 17.71 -3.26
C ALA A 114 -4.09 16.25 -3.11
N LEU A 115 -4.13 15.72 -1.87
CA LEU A 115 -4.71 14.40 -1.57
C LEU A 115 -6.19 14.32 -1.93
N PHE A 116 -6.95 15.41 -1.73
CA PHE A 116 -8.36 15.48 -2.07
C PHE A 116 -8.58 15.25 -3.56
N VAL A 117 -7.89 16.03 -4.39
CA VAL A 117 -7.96 15.89 -5.85
C VAL A 117 -7.52 14.50 -6.29
N PHE A 118 -6.42 13.99 -5.73
CA PHE A 118 -5.90 12.68 -6.06
C PHE A 118 -6.92 11.57 -5.75
N THR A 119 -7.48 11.61 -4.54
CA THR A 119 -8.42 10.61 -4.04
C THR A 119 -9.68 10.55 -4.90
N LEU A 120 -10.25 11.70 -5.27
CA LEU A 120 -11.47 11.72 -6.09
C LEU A 120 -11.25 11.19 -7.50
N ARG A 121 -10.07 11.42 -8.06
CA ARG A 121 -9.80 11.11 -9.47
C ARG A 121 -9.20 9.73 -9.70
N TYR A 122 -8.37 9.26 -8.78
CA TYR A 122 -7.46 8.14 -9.06
C TYR A 122 -7.58 6.98 -8.08
N SER A 123 -8.45 7.03 -7.06
CA SER A 123 -8.58 5.96 -6.05
C SER A 123 -9.17 4.63 -6.56
N GLY A 124 -9.67 4.59 -7.79
CA GLY A 124 -10.36 3.42 -8.35
C GLY A 124 -11.90 3.52 -8.31
N GLY A 125 -12.44 4.74 -8.38
CA GLY A 125 -13.89 4.99 -8.40
C GLY A 125 -14.54 4.83 -7.03
N GLN A 126 -15.85 4.54 -6.99
CA GLN A 126 -16.64 4.49 -5.76
C GLN A 126 -16.17 3.43 -4.75
N SER A 127 -15.51 2.38 -5.21
CA SER A 127 -14.98 1.32 -4.33
C SER A 127 -13.62 1.65 -3.71
N ALA A 128 -12.94 2.70 -4.22
CA ALA A 128 -11.56 3.03 -3.90
C ALA A 128 -10.60 1.81 -3.97
N HIS A 129 -10.85 0.87 -4.89
CA HIS A 129 -10.12 -0.41 -4.91
C HIS A 129 -8.61 -0.24 -5.08
N LEU A 130 -8.15 0.69 -5.92
CA LEU A 130 -6.73 0.98 -6.10
C LEU A 130 -6.09 1.58 -4.85
N LEU A 131 -6.80 2.48 -4.17
CA LEU A 131 -6.35 3.03 -2.90
C LEU A 131 -6.23 1.96 -1.82
N HIS A 132 -7.21 1.07 -1.71
CA HIS A 132 -7.18 -0.05 -0.78
C HIS A 132 -6.04 -1.04 -1.08
N GLU A 133 -5.79 -1.34 -2.35
CA GLU A 133 -4.66 -2.18 -2.78
C GLU A 133 -3.32 -1.54 -2.37
N THR A 134 -3.10 -0.26 -2.71
CA THR A 134 -1.88 0.46 -2.33
C THR A 134 -1.70 0.53 -0.83
N GLU A 135 -2.75 0.84 -0.07
CA GLU A 135 -2.66 0.92 1.39
C GLU A 135 -2.34 -0.44 2.03
N LYS A 136 -2.92 -1.53 1.53
CA LYS A 136 -2.61 -2.90 1.98
C LYS A 136 -1.14 -3.24 1.74
N PHE A 137 -0.63 -2.95 0.54
CA PHE A 137 0.78 -3.19 0.22
C PHE A 137 1.71 -2.36 1.10
N VAL A 138 1.48 -1.04 1.19
CA VAL A 138 2.35 -0.12 1.96
C VAL A 138 2.35 -0.46 3.45
N ARG A 139 1.22 -0.85 4.01
CA ARG A 139 1.14 -1.30 5.41
C ARG A 139 1.93 -2.59 5.66
N ALA A 140 1.94 -3.52 4.71
CA ALA A 140 2.60 -4.82 4.87
C ALA A 140 4.10 -4.78 4.54
N HIS A 141 4.50 -3.95 3.56
CA HIS A 141 5.82 -4.03 2.93
C HIS A 141 6.50 -2.67 2.70
N GLY A 142 5.83 -1.56 3.00
CA GLY A 142 6.33 -0.22 2.73
C GLY A 142 6.63 0.61 3.97
N PHE A 143 7.00 1.86 3.73
CA PHE A 143 7.33 2.87 4.73
C PHE A 143 6.11 3.76 5.01
N ASN A 144 5.18 3.27 5.84
CA ASN A 144 3.89 3.92 6.10
C ASN A 144 4.00 5.32 6.75
N SER A 145 5.10 5.64 7.42
CA SER A 145 5.34 6.98 8.01
C SER A 145 5.96 7.99 7.03
N ARG A 146 6.23 7.59 5.78
CA ARG A 146 6.81 8.48 4.77
C ARG A 146 5.80 9.54 4.34
N LEU A 147 6.31 10.73 4.10
CA LEU A 147 5.54 11.85 3.54
C LEU A 147 6.11 12.20 2.18
N LEU A 148 5.28 12.21 1.15
CA LEU A 148 5.65 12.59 -0.21
C LEU A 148 5.48 14.10 -0.45
N GLY A 149 4.61 14.75 0.32
CA GLY A 149 4.39 16.18 0.27
C GLY A 149 3.51 16.65 -0.90
N PRO A 150 3.11 17.95 -0.88
CA PRO A 150 2.18 18.53 -1.84
C PRO A 150 2.69 18.41 -3.28
N ASP A 151 3.94 18.76 -3.56
CA ASP A 151 4.52 18.77 -4.90
C ASP A 151 4.41 17.42 -5.62
N THR A 152 4.57 16.32 -4.89
CA THR A 152 4.48 14.97 -5.46
C THR A 152 3.03 14.64 -5.83
N TYR A 153 2.07 14.94 -4.95
CA TYR A 153 0.66 14.72 -5.24
C TYR A 153 0.11 15.68 -6.31
N GLU A 154 0.59 16.92 -6.36
CA GLU A 154 0.31 17.85 -7.45
C GLU A 154 0.83 17.31 -8.79
N ALA A 155 2.05 16.77 -8.81
CA ALA A 155 2.59 16.11 -9.99
C ALA A 155 1.73 14.90 -10.40
N LEU A 156 1.28 14.07 -9.44
CA LEU A 156 0.34 12.97 -9.69
C LEU A 156 -1.00 13.48 -10.23
N ASN A 157 -1.45 14.67 -9.83
CA ASN A 157 -2.72 15.24 -10.28
C ASN A 157 -2.70 15.78 -11.72
N THR A 158 -1.52 15.87 -12.35
CA THR A 158 -1.37 16.30 -13.76
C THR A 158 -2.26 15.47 -14.67
N GLU A 159 -3.06 16.12 -15.53
CA GLU A 159 -3.99 15.42 -16.41
C GLU A 159 -3.28 14.75 -17.59
N LEU A 160 -3.71 13.54 -17.93
CA LEU A 160 -3.31 12.88 -19.16
C LEU A 160 -4.25 13.27 -20.30
N LYS A 161 -3.68 13.58 -21.47
CA LYS A 161 -4.45 13.71 -22.72
C LYS A 161 -4.81 12.32 -23.27
N SER A 162 -5.59 11.56 -22.51
CA SER A 162 -5.99 10.18 -22.83
C SER A 162 -7.40 9.92 -22.30
N ARG A 163 -8.09 8.93 -22.88
CA ARG A 163 -9.36 8.41 -22.33
C ARG A 163 -9.14 7.70 -20.98
N ASP A 164 -7.98 7.07 -20.80
CA ASP A 164 -7.58 6.51 -19.52
C ASP A 164 -6.99 7.62 -18.65
N PRO A 165 -7.59 7.94 -17.48
CA PRO A 165 -7.03 8.91 -16.55
C PRO A 165 -5.66 8.49 -16.01
N GLY A 166 -5.24 7.23 -16.17
CA GLY A 166 -3.97 6.69 -15.72
C GLY A 166 -3.94 6.45 -14.22
N ALA A 167 -5.04 5.97 -13.66
CA ALA A 167 -5.13 5.69 -12.22
C ALA A 167 -4.13 4.58 -11.82
N GLN A 168 -4.04 3.50 -12.59
CA GLN A 168 -3.14 2.38 -12.29
C GLN A 168 -1.68 2.82 -12.22
N ILE A 169 -1.17 3.57 -13.21
CA ILE A 169 0.22 4.03 -13.20
C ILE A 169 0.54 4.93 -12.00
N ARG A 170 -0.41 5.74 -11.54
CA ARG A 170 -0.23 6.59 -10.35
C ARG A 170 -0.12 5.74 -9.10
N HIS A 171 -0.94 4.70 -8.98
CA HIS A 171 -0.84 3.76 -7.88
C HIS A 171 0.47 2.95 -7.94
N MET A 172 0.99 2.60 -9.13
CA MET A 172 2.32 2.02 -9.26
C MET A 172 3.43 2.97 -8.77
N LEU A 173 3.34 4.26 -9.10
CA LEU A 173 4.25 5.28 -8.60
C LEU A 173 4.18 5.39 -7.07
N LEU A 174 3.00 5.28 -6.46
CA LEU A 174 2.86 5.23 -5.00
C LEU A 174 3.46 3.95 -4.40
N HIS A 175 3.26 2.78 -5.02
CA HIS A 175 3.93 1.54 -4.59
C HIS A 175 5.45 1.73 -4.59
N PHE A 176 6.01 2.33 -5.63
CA PHE A 176 7.44 2.66 -5.69
C PHE A 176 7.84 3.67 -4.60
N ALA A 177 7.12 4.79 -4.51
CA ALA A 177 7.43 5.88 -3.59
C ALA A 177 7.39 5.46 -2.12
N TYR A 178 6.52 4.52 -1.74
CA TYR A 178 6.41 4.01 -0.39
C TYR A 178 7.10 2.65 -0.18
N GLY A 179 7.46 1.92 -1.24
CA GLY A 179 8.01 0.56 -1.16
C GLY A 179 9.53 0.47 -1.23
N VAL A 180 10.21 1.51 -1.70
CA VAL A 180 11.69 1.57 -1.71
C VAL A 180 12.23 2.22 -0.44
N ASP A 181 13.42 1.83 -0.01
CA ASP A 181 14.09 2.32 1.20
C ASP A 181 14.42 3.82 1.16
N ASP A 182 14.76 4.34 -0.02
CA ASP A 182 15.17 5.72 -0.20
C ASP A 182 13.97 6.69 -0.36
N PRO A 183 13.76 7.63 0.58
CA PRO A 183 12.64 8.58 0.52
C PRO A 183 12.75 9.57 -0.65
N ARG A 184 13.92 9.69 -1.28
CA ARG A 184 14.17 10.56 -2.44
C ARG A 184 14.15 9.80 -3.77
N ALA A 185 13.78 8.52 -3.77
CA ALA A 185 13.77 7.69 -4.96
C ALA A 185 12.84 8.22 -6.07
N LEU A 186 11.70 8.81 -5.67
CA LEU A 186 10.72 9.41 -6.56
C LEU A 186 10.64 10.91 -6.32
N SER A 187 10.88 11.70 -7.37
CA SER A 187 10.71 13.15 -7.36
C SER A 187 9.49 13.59 -8.19
N PRO A 188 8.99 14.82 -8.01
CA PRO A 188 7.92 15.34 -8.85
C PRO A 188 8.25 15.36 -10.36
N SER A 189 9.52 15.53 -10.73
CA SER A 189 9.94 15.48 -12.14
C SER A 189 9.87 14.06 -12.70
N ASP A 190 10.17 13.05 -11.89
CA ASP A 190 9.97 11.65 -12.27
C ASP A 190 8.50 11.33 -12.52
N VAL A 191 7.61 11.81 -11.64
CA VAL A 191 6.16 11.65 -11.81
C VAL A 191 5.70 12.29 -13.12
N LYS A 192 6.10 13.54 -13.39
CA LYS A 192 5.78 14.24 -14.64
C LYS A 192 6.33 13.50 -15.87
N LYS A 193 7.55 12.96 -15.78
CA LYS A 193 8.15 12.12 -16.83
C LYS A 193 7.32 10.85 -17.04
N ALA A 194 6.94 10.13 -16.00
CA ALA A 194 6.12 8.92 -16.10
C ALA A 194 4.77 9.20 -16.76
N LEU A 195 4.19 10.38 -16.53
CA LEU A 195 2.91 10.82 -17.07
C LEU A 195 3.01 11.55 -18.42
N SER A 196 4.21 11.71 -19.00
CA SER A 196 4.37 12.41 -20.29
C SER A 196 3.77 11.62 -21.46
N THR A 197 3.48 12.30 -22.57
CA THR A 197 3.04 11.62 -23.81
C THR A 197 4.10 10.66 -24.36
N SER A 198 5.39 10.97 -24.19
CA SER A 198 6.49 10.10 -24.64
C SER A 198 6.55 8.75 -23.90
N MET A 199 5.93 8.65 -22.74
CA MET A 199 5.86 7.40 -21.96
C MET A 199 4.57 6.62 -22.17
N ALA A 200 3.66 7.05 -23.07
CA ALA A 200 2.34 6.44 -23.25
C ALA A 200 2.40 4.93 -23.53
N ASN A 201 3.15 4.51 -24.55
CA ASN A 201 3.24 3.09 -24.93
C ASN A 201 3.83 2.23 -23.80
N LYS A 202 4.83 2.75 -23.08
CA LYS A 202 5.45 2.03 -21.95
C LYS A 202 4.51 1.92 -20.75
N ARG A 203 3.67 2.93 -20.50
CA ARG A 203 2.63 2.87 -19.45
C ARG A 203 1.57 1.83 -19.78
N GLU A 204 1.14 1.80 -21.04
CA GLU A 204 0.16 0.84 -21.52
C GLU A 204 0.69 -0.59 -21.41
N GLU A 205 1.93 -0.83 -21.85
CA GLU A 205 2.64 -2.11 -21.68
C GLU A 205 2.71 -2.52 -20.21
N ALA A 206 3.15 -1.62 -19.33
CA ALA A 206 3.27 -1.90 -17.90
C ALA A 206 1.91 -2.24 -17.25
N THR A 207 0.86 -1.51 -17.63
CA THR A 207 -0.50 -1.73 -17.10
C THR A 207 -1.05 -3.06 -17.59
N LYS A 208 -0.86 -3.39 -18.88
CA LYS A 208 -1.29 -4.67 -19.47
C LYS A 208 -0.61 -5.85 -18.78
N LEU A 209 0.71 -5.80 -18.63
CA LEU A 209 1.47 -6.87 -17.96
C LEU A 209 1.06 -7.04 -16.50
N LEU A 210 0.78 -5.93 -15.80
CA LEU A 210 0.30 -5.99 -14.41
C LEU A 210 -1.06 -6.69 -14.32
N GLU A 211 -2.00 -6.37 -15.20
CA GLU A 211 -3.32 -7.01 -15.25
C GLU A 211 -3.21 -8.50 -15.63
N GLU A 212 -2.32 -8.87 -16.55
CA GLU A 212 -2.05 -10.27 -16.87
C GLU A 212 -1.50 -11.04 -15.65
N CYS A 213 -0.57 -10.46 -14.89
CA CYS A 213 -0.08 -11.06 -13.64
C CYS A 213 -1.18 -11.21 -12.58
N LYS A 214 -2.03 -10.18 -12.40
CA LYS A 214 -3.18 -10.23 -11.48
C LYS A 214 -4.20 -11.31 -11.90
N ALA A 215 -4.47 -11.43 -13.19
CA ALA A 215 -5.36 -12.44 -13.74
C ALA A 215 -4.82 -13.86 -13.50
N LEU A 216 -3.50 -14.09 -13.69
CA LEU A 216 -2.85 -15.37 -13.37
C LEU A 216 -2.97 -15.70 -11.88
N CYS A 217 -2.75 -14.72 -11.00
CA CYS A 217 -2.93 -14.94 -9.56
C CYS A 217 -4.35 -15.43 -9.22
N SER A 218 -5.35 -14.84 -9.87
CA SER A 218 -6.76 -15.19 -9.67
C SER A 218 -7.09 -16.56 -10.27
N ALA A 219 -6.63 -16.84 -11.50
CA ALA A 219 -6.88 -18.10 -12.21
C ALA A 219 -6.26 -19.31 -11.50
N HIS A 220 -5.11 -19.14 -10.85
CA HIS A 220 -4.40 -20.20 -10.14
C HIS A 220 -4.60 -20.17 -8.63
N SER A 221 -5.58 -19.41 -8.13
CA SER A 221 -5.94 -19.35 -6.70
C SER A 221 -4.74 -19.06 -5.79
N VAL A 222 -3.86 -18.15 -6.23
CA VAL A 222 -2.66 -17.77 -5.47
C VAL A 222 -3.09 -17.15 -4.13
N PRO A 223 -2.48 -17.54 -3.00
CA PRO A 223 -2.80 -16.99 -1.69
C PRO A 223 -2.72 -15.46 -1.68
N ALA A 224 -3.74 -14.80 -1.14
CA ALA A 224 -3.88 -13.35 -1.21
C ALA A 224 -2.67 -12.59 -0.64
N ALA A 225 -2.04 -13.09 0.43
CA ALA A 225 -0.86 -12.48 1.02
C ALA A 225 0.37 -12.55 0.08
N LEU A 226 0.55 -13.67 -0.63
CA LEU A 226 1.62 -13.83 -1.60
C LEU A 226 1.37 -12.96 -2.84
N ALA A 227 0.14 -12.98 -3.35
CA ALA A 227 -0.24 -12.12 -4.48
C ALA A 227 -0.03 -10.64 -4.16
N LEU A 228 -0.45 -10.19 -2.96
CA LEU A 228 -0.23 -8.82 -2.49
C LEU A 228 1.26 -8.45 -2.50
N LYS A 229 2.12 -9.33 -1.98
CA LYS A 229 3.57 -9.12 -1.95
C LYS A 229 4.16 -9.08 -3.36
N ALA A 230 3.95 -10.14 -4.15
CA ALA A 230 4.56 -10.31 -5.46
C ALA A 230 4.10 -9.23 -6.46
N VAL A 231 2.78 -9.01 -6.58
CA VAL A 231 2.21 -7.99 -7.47
C VAL A 231 2.54 -6.58 -6.97
N GLY A 232 2.62 -6.36 -5.65
CA GLY A 232 3.07 -5.09 -5.09
C GLY A 232 4.51 -4.75 -5.48
N PHE A 233 5.44 -5.70 -5.33
CA PHE A 233 6.83 -5.51 -5.75
C PHE A 233 7.01 -5.49 -7.28
N LEU A 234 6.15 -6.17 -8.05
CA LEU A 234 6.12 -6.01 -9.51
C LEU A 234 5.91 -4.55 -9.90
N GLN A 235 4.96 -3.85 -9.26
CA GLN A 235 4.72 -2.44 -9.53
C GLN A 235 5.93 -1.56 -9.18
N VAL A 236 6.59 -1.82 -8.05
CA VAL A 236 7.87 -1.16 -7.67
C VAL A 236 8.92 -1.36 -8.76
N ASN A 237 9.13 -2.59 -9.17
CA ASN A 237 10.13 -2.97 -10.17
C ASN A 237 9.81 -2.36 -11.55
N MET A 238 8.55 -2.37 -11.98
CA MET A 238 8.10 -1.76 -13.23
C MET A 238 8.37 -0.25 -13.24
N VAL A 239 8.12 0.47 -12.14
CA VAL A 239 8.46 1.89 -12.05
C VAL A 239 9.97 2.12 -12.14
N GLY A 240 10.77 1.26 -11.50
CA GLY A 240 12.23 1.30 -11.63
C GLY A 240 12.71 1.17 -13.09
N VAL A 241 12.06 0.31 -13.88
CA VAL A 241 12.30 0.15 -15.32
C VAL A 241 11.81 1.36 -16.12
N LEU A 242 10.56 1.80 -15.88
CA LEU A 242 9.93 2.91 -16.61
C LEU A 242 10.73 4.21 -16.49
N LEU A 243 11.21 4.51 -15.29
CA LEU A 243 11.95 5.73 -15.00
C LEU A 243 13.45 5.62 -15.26
N ASP A 244 13.93 4.41 -15.56
CA ASP A 244 15.35 4.06 -15.69
C ASP A 244 16.19 4.40 -14.43
N LYS A 245 15.61 4.09 -13.27
CA LYS A 245 16.22 4.39 -11.97
C LYS A 245 17.31 3.36 -11.65
N LYS A 246 18.54 3.58 -12.13
CA LYS A 246 19.68 2.63 -12.01
C LYS A 246 19.82 1.93 -10.64
N LYS A 247 19.70 2.66 -9.53
CA LYS A 247 19.77 2.10 -8.16
C LYS A 247 18.65 1.11 -7.83
N PHE A 248 17.48 1.26 -8.44
CA PHE A 248 16.26 0.50 -8.14
C PHE A 248 15.80 -0.39 -9.30
N LYS A 249 16.44 -0.27 -10.48
CA LYS A 249 16.13 -1.05 -11.68
C LYS A 249 16.76 -2.44 -11.57
N LYS A 250 15.99 -3.39 -11.03
CA LYS A 250 16.41 -4.80 -10.89
C LYS A 250 16.33 -5.60 -12.19
N HIS A 251 15.54 -5.15 -13.15
CA HIS A 251 15.27 -5.89 -14.39
C HIS A 251 15.57 -5.03 -15.62
N ALA A 252 15.95 -5.69 -16.72
CA ALA A 252 16.26 -5.03 -17.98
C ALA A 252 15.02 -4.45 -18.67
N SER A 253 13.86 -5.08 -18.50
CA SER A 253 12.60 -4.74 -19.18
C SER A 253 11.38 -4.99 -18.28
N LEU A 254 10.21 -4.48 -18.70
CA LEU A 254 8.94 -4.73 -18.04
C LEU A 254 8.55 -6.21 -18.08
N GLN A 255 8.76 -6.85 -19.24
CA GLN A 255 8.57 -8.28 -19.42
C GLN A 255 9.38 -9.10 -18.42
N LYS A 256 10.66 -8.76 -18.21
CA LYS A 256 11.53 -9.47 -17.25
C LYS A 256 11.09 -9.27 -15.80
N ALA A 257 10.51 -8.12 -15.47
CA ALA A 257 9.90 -7.89 -14.16
C ALA A 257 8.64 -8.76 -13.96
N ALA A 258 7.79 -8.87 -14.98
CA ALA A 258 6.59 -9.73 -14.96
C ALA A 258 6.96 -11.23 -14.86
N GLU A 259 7.95 -11.67 -15.65
CA GLU A 259 8.49 -13.04 -15.59
C GLU A 259 8.97 -13.37 -14.18
N HIS A 260 9.79 -12.50 -13.58
CA HIS A 260 10.29 -12.68 -12.22
C HIS A 260 9.17 -12.75 -11.17
N CYS A 261 8.14 -11.90 -11.29
CA CYS A 261 6.98 -11.92 -10.40
C CYS A 261 6.26 -13.28 -10.42
N ILE A 262 6.03 -13.85 -11.60
CA ILE A 262 5.40 -15.16 -11.72
C ILE A 262 6.30 -16.28 -11.18
N THR A 263 7.61 -16.21 -11.43
CA THR A 263 8.56 -17.17 -10.85
C THR A 263 8.54 -17.14 -9.32
N GLU A 264 8.56 -15.95 -8.70
CA GLU A 264 8.46 -15.81 -7.24
C GLU A 264 7.15 -16.40 -6.69
N ILE A 265 6.04 -16.24 -7.42
CA ILE A 265 4.74 -16.83 -7.05
C ILE A 265 4.81 -18.36 -7.11
N GLN A 266 5.35 -18.93 -8.19
CA GLN A 266 5.46 -20.38 -8.37
C GLN A 266 6.30 -21.02 -7.26
N GLU A 267 7.44 -20.41 -6.93
CA GLU A 267 8.30 -20.84 -5.82
C GLU A 267 7.59 -20.76 -4.47
N GLY A 268 6.81 -19.70 -4.25
CA GLY A 268 6.12 -19.45 -2.99
C GLY A 268 4.92 -20.36 -2.71
N VAL A 269 4.16 -20.79 -3.73
CA VAL A 269 2.98 -21.66 -3.54
C VAL A 269 3.26 -23.14 -3.84
N GLN A 270 4.43 -23.47 -4.40
CA GLN A 270 4.71 -24.81 -4.96
C GLN A 270 3.65 -25.24 -5.99
N ILE A 271 2.96 -24.28 -6.63
CA ILE A 271 2.01 -24.52 -7.72
C ILE A 271 2.73 -24.20 -9.03
N HIS A 272 2.79 -25.19 -9.92
CA HIS A 272 3.31 -25.00 -11.27
C HIS A 272 2.17 -24.68 -12.24
N PHE A 273 2.19 -23.47 -12.78
CA PHE A 273 1.42 -23.07 -13.95
C PHE A 273 2.36 -22.44 -14.99
N PRO A 274 2.02 -22.42 -16.30
CA PRO A 274 2.90 -21.84 -17.30
C PRO A 274 3.20 -20.36 -17.01
N ASN A 275 4.48 -19.96 -17.12
CA ASN A 275 4.87 -18.55 -17.08
C ASN A 275 4.84 -18.00 -18.51
N PRO A 276 3.82 -17.22 -18.92
CA PRO A 276 3.70 -16.75 -20.30
C PRO A 276 4.74 -15.68 -20.66
N PHE A 277 5.46 -15.16 -19.66
CA PHE A 277 6.49 -14.15 -19.84
C PHE A 277 7.89 -14.75 -19.99
N ALA A 278 8.05 -16.04 -19.71
CA ALA A 278 9.31 -16.75 -19.87
C ALA A 278 9.71 -16.73 -21.35
N SER A 279 10.98 -16.39 -21.60
CA SER A 279 11.53 -16.48 -22.96
C SER A 279 11.57 -17.96 -23.36
N THR A 280 10.87 -18.36 -24.43
CA THR A 280 11.05 -19.70 -25.02
C THR A 280 12.49 -19.82 -25.47
N THR A 281 13.34 -20.45 -24.66
CA THR A 281 14.63 -20.94 -25.12
C THR A 281 14.35 -22.05 -26.13
N SER A 282 14.34 -21.71 -27.41
CA SER A 282 14.36 -22.70 -28.48
C SER A 282 15.56 -23.59 -28.27
N ALA A 283 15.33 -24.85 -27.90
CA ALA A 283 16.34 -25.88 -27.98
C ALA A 283 16.69 -26.10 -29.46
N SER A 284 17.66 -25.36 -29.98
CA SER A 284 18.34 -25.73 -31.22
C SER A 284 19.26 -26.90 -30.88
N SER A 285 18.74 -28.13 -30.90
CA SER A 285 19.57 -29.33 -30.95
C SER A 285 20.22 -29.38 -32.33
N SER A 286 21.37 -28.73 -32.45
CA SER A 286 22.27 -28.88 -33.60
C SER A 286 22.81 -30.32 -33.61
N LEU A 287 22.13 -31.20 -34.34
CA LEU A 287 22.68 -32.49 -34.76
C LEU A 287 23.92 -32.19 -35.63
N LYS A 288 25.11 -32.28 -35.03
CA LYS A 288 26.37 -32.36 -35.78
C LYS A 288 26.41 -33.70 -36.50
N SER A 289 26.13 -33.71 -37.79
CA SER A 289 26.52 -34.81 -38.68
C SER A 289 28.02 -34.72 -38.95
N SER A 290 28.78 -35.71 -38.48
CA SER A 290 30.20 -35.87 -38.78
C SER A 290 30.42 -36.21 -40.26
N PRO A 291 31.43 -35.64 -40.93
CA PRO A 291 31.82 -36.06 -42.27
C PRO A 291 32.66 -37.35 -42.24
N LYS A 292 32.48 -38.19 -43.26
CA LYS A 292 33.39 -39.29 -43.62
C LYS A 292 34.65 -38.75 -44.29
#